data_AF-A0A662BID4-F1
#
_entry.id   AF-A0A662BID4-F1
#
_cell.length_a   1.000
_cell.length_b   1.000
_cell.length_c   1.000
_cell.angle_alpha   90.00
_cell.angle_beta   90.00
_cell.angle_gamma   90.00
#
_symmetry.space_group_name_H-M   'P 1'
#
loop_
_entity.id
_entity.type
_entity.pdbx_description
1 polymer ?
#
loop_
_entity_poly.entity_id
_entity_poly.type
_entity_poly.pdbx_seq_one_letter_code
_entity_poly.pdbx_strand_id
1 'polypeptide(L)'
;MNLLQLIKAKFILLHFLFWVAVWFFFVYFFSYNSNDTVYVTWFSSFLLPVTMIITYFVIYILIPKYLLTKKYKLFALYGFYTLVISTYLIVLAIFGSFIYLSNLNITNMPPMSRNFVFVLILVYLIVGIISFVSLLNHNFQTVSRNK
;
A
#
# COMPACT_ATOMS: atom_id res chain seq x y z
N MET A 1 -15.54 27.07 -15.26
CA MET A 1 -15.44 25.84 -14.45
C MET A 1 -15.99 26.14 -13.07
N ASN A 2 -17.00 25.43 -12.59
CA ASN A 2 -17.63 25.73 -11.30
C ASN A 2 -16.67 25.44 -10.14
N LEU A 3 -16.75 26.21 -9.06
CA LEU A 3 -15.89 26.05 -7.85
C LEU A 3 -15.85 24.61 -7.33
N LEU A 4 -16.99 23.91 -7.40
CA LEU A 4 -17.11 22.50 -7.00
C LEU A 4 -16.30 21.54 -7.90
N GLN A 5 -16.17 21.85 -9.19
CA GLN A 5 -15.36 21.06 -10.14
C GLN A 5 -13.87 21.27 -9.87
N LEU A 6 -13.45 22.50 -9.56
CA LEU A 6 -12.07 22.82 -9.18
C LEU A 6 -11.62 22.07 -7.91
N ILE A 7 -12.48 22.03 -6.87
CA ILE A 7 -12.18 21.33 -5.62
C ILE A 7 -12.06 19.82 -5.84
N LYS A 8 -12.98 19.22 -6.60
CA LYS A 8 -12.91 17.79 -6.95
C LYS A 8 -11.65 17.45 -7.75
N ALA A 9 -11.30 18.27 -8.73
CA ALA A 9 -10.09 18.07 -9.54
C ALA A 9 -8.82 18.15 -8.68
N LYS A 10 -8.73 19.12 -7.76
CA LYS A 10 -7.61 19.25 -6.83
C LYS A 10 -7.45 18.02 -5.93
N PHE A 11 -8.55 17.47 -5.43
CA PHE A 11 -8.53 16.26 -4.61
C PHE A 11 -8.02 15.04 -5.41
N ILE A 12 -8.53 14.84 -6.62
CA ILE A 12 -8.10 13.74 -7.50
C ILE A 12 -6.60 13.87 -7.83
N LEU A 13 -6.12 15.09 -8.11
CA LEU A 13 -4.72 15.35 -8.40
C LEU A 13 -3.82 15.05 -7.20
N LEU A 14 -4.20 15.49 -6.00
CA LEU A 14 -3.44 15.19 -4.77
C LEU A 14 -3.41 13.69 -4.47
N HIS A 15 -4.53 13.00 -4.68
CA HIS A 15 -4.64 11.55 -4.50
C HIS A 15 -3.76 10.78 -5.49
N PHE A 16 -3.75 11.21 -6.75
CA PHE A 16 -2.85 10.66 -7.77
C PHE A 16 -1.39 10.91 -7.42
N LEU A 17 -1.03 12.15 -7.07
CA LEU A 17 0.33 12.52 -6.68
C LEU A 17 0.82 11.73 -5.46
N PHE A 18 -0.08 11.47 -4.51
CA PHE A 18 0.22 10.61 -3.36
C PHE A 18 0.65 9.21 -3.79
N TRP A 19 -0.10 8.55 -4.68
CA TRP A 19 0.28 7.21 -5.17
C TRP A 19 1.54 7.23 -6.04
N VAL A 20 1.78 8.31 -6.79
CA VAL A 20 3.06 8.52 -7.48
C VAL A 20 4.21 8.61 -6.47
N ALA A 21 4.04 9.31 -5.36
CA ALA A 21 5.05 9.37 -4.29
C ALA A 21 5.29 8.00 -3.63
N VAL A 22 4.23 7.22 -3.39
CA VAL A 22 4.34 5.82 -2.90
C VAL A 22 5.07 4.94 -3.91
N TRP A 23 4.83 5.13 -5.20
CA TRP A 23 5.56 4.41 -6.25
C TRP A 23 7.05 4.75 -6.24
N PHE A 24 7.42 6.04 -6.16
CA PHE A 24 8.82 6.46 -6.01
C PHE A 24 9.46 5.90 -4.73
N PHE A 25 8.70 5.84 -3.64
CA PHE A 25 9.15 5.19 -2.41
C PHE A 25 9.51 3.72 -2.64
N PHE A 26 8.68 2.94 -3.33
CA PHE A 26 9.04 1.56 -3.68
C PHE A 26 10.26 1.48 -4.60
N VAL A 27 10.32 2.30 -5.65
CA VAL A 27 11.46 2.35 -6.57
C VAL A 27 12.76 2.61 -5.83
N TYR A 28 12.76 3.54 -4.88
CA TYR A 28 13.93 3.90 -4.07
C TYR A 28 14.43 2.72 -3.22
N PHE A 29 13.54 2.00 -2.54
CA PHE A 29 13.96 0.88 -1.69
C PHE A 29 14.37 -0.36 -2.50
N PHE A 30 13.72 -0.62 -3.63
CA PHE A 30 14.05 -1.79 -4.46
C PHE A 30 15.26 -1.58 -5.38
N SER A 31 15.66 -0.33 -5.65
CA SER A 31 16.94 -0.04 -6.32
C SER A 31 18.16 -0.21 -5.41
N TYR A 32 17.96 -0.48 -4.12
CA TYR A 32 19.07 -0.70 -3.19
C TYR A 32 19.99 -1.83 -3.68
N ASN A 33 21.25 -1.48 -3.94
CA ASN A 33 22.28 -2.40 -4.42
C ASN A 33 21.88 -3.14 -5.71
N SER A 34 21.16 -2.47 -6.61
CA SER A 34 20.81 -2.96 -7.94
C SER A 34 20.89 -1.87 -9.00
N ASN A 35 21.43 -2.20 -10.17
CA ASN A 35 21.44 -1.33 -11.35
C ASN A 35 20.31 -1.66 -12.34
N ASP A 36 19.51 -2.70 -12.06
CA ASP A 36 18.42 -3.13 -12.95
C ASP A 36 17.17 -2.24 -12.75
N THR A 37 17.16 -1.11 -13.46
CA THR A 37 16.06 -0.15 -13.40
C THR A 37 14.76 -0.70 -14.00
N VAL A 38 14.85 -1.62 -14.96
CA VAL A 38 13.68 -2.24 -15.59
C VAL A 38 12.99 -3.16 -14.59
N TYR A 39 13.74 -4.03 -13.91
CA TYR A 39 13.19 -4.87 -12.85
C TYR A 39 12.54 -4.01 -11.77
N VAL A 40 13.27 -3.00 -11.27
CA VAL A 40 12.83 -2.20 -10.12
C VAL A 40 11.56 -1.43 -10.43
N THR A 41 11.46 -0.84 -11.61
CA THR A 41 10.28 -0.07 -12.03
C THR A 41 9.05 -0.96 -12.21
N TRP A 42 9.19 -2.11 -12.87
CA TRP A 42 8.08 -3.06 -13.05
C TRP A 42 7.63 -3.68 -11.73
N PHE A 43 8.56 -4.13 -10.89
CA PHE A 43 8.24 -4.71 -9.58
C PHE A 43 7.50 -3.72 -8.68
N SER A 44 7.98 -2.47 -8.62
CA SER A 44 7.32 -1.40 -7.88
C SER A 44 5.91 -1.11 -8.42
N SER A 45 5.74 -1.17 -9.74
CA SER A 45 4.46 -0.97 -10.40
C SER A 45 3.47 -2.09 -10.12
N PHE A 46 3.92 -3.35 -9.97
CA PHE A 46 3.07 -4.47 -9.57
C PHE A 46 2.66 -4.42 -8.08
N LEU A 47 3.54 -3.93 -7.20
CA LEU A 47 3.23 -3.80 -5.78
C LEU A 47 2.30 -2.62 -5.45
N LEU A 48 2.29 -1.58 -6.27
CA LEU A 48 1.45 -0.41 -6.07
C LEU A 48 -0.06 -0.75 -6.00
N PRO A 49 -0.67 -1.47 -6.97
CA PRO A 49 -2.09 -1.83 -6.90
C PRO A 49 -2.39 -2.76 -5.72
N VAL A 50 -1.49 -3.68 -5.37
CA VAL A 50 -1.63 -4.53 -4.17
C VAL A 50 -1.73 -3.66 -2.92
N THR A 51 -0.83 -2.69 -2.78
CA THR A 51 -0.80 -1.75 -1.65
C THR A 51 -2.04 -0.86 -1.61
N MET A 52 -2.51 -0.38 -2.77
CA MET A 52 -3.76 0.38 -2.90
C MET A 52 -4.96 -0.41 -2.39
N ILE A 53 -5.13 -1.66 -2.86
CA ILE A 53 -6.26 -2.53 -2.48
C ILE A 53 -6.28 -2.74 -0.97
N ILE A 54 -5.14 -3.09 -0.38
CA ILE A 54 -5.02 -3.31 1.07
C ILE A 54 -5.34 -2.03 1.84
N THR A 55 -4.75 -0.90 1.42
CA THR A 55 -4.95 0.41 2.06
C THR A 55 -6.43 0.79 2.08
N TYR A 56 -7.11 0.71 0.94
CA TYR A 56 -8.52 1.07 0.86
C TYR A 56 -9.41 0.11 1.65
N PHE A 57 -9.11 -1.19 1.62
CA PHE A 57 -9.83 -2.15 2.44
C PHE A 57 -9.69 -1.82 3.93
N VAL A 58 -8.47 -1.54 4.39
CA VAL A 58 -8.21 -1.21 5.80
C VAL A 58 -8.93 0.08 6.21
N ILE A 59 -8.83 1.14 5.41
CA ILE A 59 -9.32 2.47 5.77
C ILE A 59 -10.83 2.59 5.63
N TYR A 60 -11.44 2.00 4.61
CA TYR A 60 -12.88 2.17 4.36
C TYR A 60 -13.73 1.07 4.99
N ILE A 61 -13.16 -0.12 5.23
CA ILE A 61 -13.90 -1.26 5.76
C ILE A 61 -13.39 -1.63 7.15
N LEU A 62 -12.11 -1.98 7.28
CA LEU A 62 -11.61 -2.62 8.50
C LEU A 62 -11.68 -1.67 9.71
N ILE A 63 -11.15 -0.46 9.57
CA ILE A 63 -11.11 0.55 10.63
C ILE A 63 -12.52 1.03 11.01
N PRO A 64 -13.35 1.55 10.08
CA PRO A 64 -14.61 2.17 10.47
C PRO A 64 -15.62 1.13 10.97
N LYS A 65 -15.65 -0.06 10.36
CA LYS A 65 -16.67 -1.08 10.67
C LYS A 65 -16.34 -1.89 11.91
N TYR A 66 -15.06 -2.09 12.24
CA TYR A 66 -14.65 -2.98 13.33
C TYR A 66 -13.81 -2.30 14.42
N LEU A 67 -12.84 -1.46 14.07
CA LEU A 67 -12.01 -0.78 15.07
C LEU A 67 -12.77 0.31 15.79
N LEU A 68 -13.39 1.25 15.06
CA LEU A 68 -14.15 2.37 15.64
C LEU A 68 -15.43 1.92 16.35
N THR A 69 -16.00 0.77 15.96
CA THR A 69 -17.17 0.16 16.63
C THR A 69 -16.78 -0.76 17.79
N LYS A 70 -15.50 -0.78 18.21
CA LYS A 70 -14.95 -1.58 19.31
C LYS A 70 -15.08 -3.10 19.14
N LYS A 71 -15.29 -3.60 17.92
CA LYS A 71 -15.39 -5.03 17.57
C LYS A 71 -14.00 -5.65 17.37
N TYR A 72 -13.15 -5.61 18.39
CA TYR A 72 -11.73 -5.97 18.29
C TYR A 72 -11.46 -7.42 17.83
N LYS A 73 -12.29 -8.39 18.24
CA LYS A 73 -12.15 -9.79 17.78
C LYS A 73 -12.33 -9.92 16.27
N LEU A 74 -13.35 -9.25 15.72
CA LEU A 74 -13.60 -9.25 14.28
C LEU A 74 -12.54 -8.42 13.54
N PHE A 75 -12.10 -7.30 14.11
CA PHE A 75 -10.97 -6.53 13.56
C PHE A 75 -9.72 -7.39 13.42
N ALA A 76 -9.35 -8.15 14.47
CA ALA A 76 -8.22 -9.06 14.45
C ALA A 76 -8.40 -10.18 13.42
N LEU A 77 -9.58 -10.81 13.35
CA LEU A 77 -9.87 -11.88 12.40
C LEU A 77 -9.78 -11.41 10.95
N TYR A 78 -10.48 -10.32 10.60
CA TYR A 78 -10.45 -9.78 9.25
C TYR A 78 -9.10 -9.14 8.91
N GLY A 79 -8.41 -8.55 9.88
CA GLY A 79 -7.03 -8.09 9.71
C GLY A 79 -6.06 -9.23 9.41
N PHE A 80 -6.22 -10.37 10.08
CA PHE A 80 -5.46 -11.58 9.77
C PHE A 80 -5.78 -12.09 8.34
N TYR A 81 -7.05 -12.10 7.93
CA TYR A 81 -7.40 -12.43 6.54
C TYR A 81 -6.78 -11.48 5.53
N THR A 82 -6.75 -10.17 5.81
CA THR A 82 -6.04 -9.19 4.98
C THR A 82 -4.53 -9.50 4.91
N LEU A 83 -3.91 -9.93 6.00
CA LEU A 83 -2.50 -10.33 6.04
C LEU A 83 -2.22 -11.57 5.20
N VAL A 84 -3.08 -12.58 5.26
CA VAL A 84 -2.93 -13.79 4.45
C VAL A 84 -3.11 -13.49 2.96
N ILE A 85 -4.15 -12.74 2.60
CA ILE A 85 -4.44 -12.38 1.20
C ILE A 85 -3.33 -11.49 0.62
N SER A 86 -2.88 -10.48 1.37
CA SER A 86 -1.79 -9.61 0.93
C SER A 86 -0.49 -10.38 0.75
N THR A 87 -0.16 -11.28 1.67
CA THR A 87 0.99 -12.17 1.57
C THR A 87 0.94 -12.99 0.28
N TYR A 88 -0.21 -13.58 -0.02
CA TYR A 88 -0.41 -14.32 -1.27
C TYR A 88 -0.18 -13.45 -2.51
N LEU A 89 -0.75 -12.24 -2.56
CA LEU A 89 -0.56 -11.31 -3.69
C LEU A 89 0.89 -10.83 -3.83
N ILE A 90 1.57 -10.57 -2.73
CA ILE A 90 2.99 -10.18 -2.72
C ILE A 90 3.85 -11.33 -3.24
N VAL A 91 3.60 -12.56 -2.78
CA VAL A 91 4.30 -13.76 -3.26
C VAL A 91 4.08 -13.93 -4.77
N LEU A 92 2.85 -13.75 -5.28
CA LEU A 92 2.59 -13.76 -6.71
C LEU A 92 3.37 -12.67 -7.48
N ALA A 93 3.48 -11.46 -6.92
CA ALA A 93 4.26 -10.40 -7.55
C ALA A 93 5.77 -10.74 -7.60
N ILE A 94 6.31 -11.35 -6.55
CA ILE A 94 7.69 -11.84 -6.49
C ILE A 94 7.92 -12.94 -7.52
N PHE A 95 7.04 -13.95 -7.57
CA PHE A 95 7.15 -15.05 -8.54
C PHE A 95 6.98 -14.58 -9.99
N GLY A 96 6.02 -13.70 -10.26
CA GLY A 96 5.84 -13.10 -11.59
C GLY A 96 7.11 -12.37 -12.03
N SER A 97 7.72 -11.60 -11.12
CA SER A 97 8.96 -10.88 -11.42
C SER A 97 10.15 -11.83 -11.60
N PHE A 98 10.22 -12.91 -10.83
CA PHE A 98 11.23 -13.95 -11.01
C PHE A 98 11.13 -14.62 -12.38
N ILE A 99 9.92 -14.93 -12.85
CA ILE A 99 9.69 -15.57 -14.14
C ILE A 99 9.94 -14.60 -15.30
N TYR A 100 9.33 -13.41 -15.27
CA TYR A 100 9.28 -12.50 -16.42
C TYR A 100 10.41 -11.47 -16.46
N LEU A 101 10.90 -11.00 -15.31
CA LEU A 101 11.93 -9.96 -15.25
C LEU A 101 13.33 -10.54 -14.98
N SER A 102 13.40 -11.64 -14.24
CA SER A 102 14.67 -12.24 -13.82
C SER A 102 15.12 -13.42 -14.69
N ASN A 103 14.31 -13.85 -15.66
CA ASN A 103 14.52 -15.05 -16.48
C ASN A 103 14.88 -16.29 -15.64
N LEU A 104 14.17 -16.49 -14.52
CA LEU A 104 14.38 -17.59 -13.57
C LEU A 104 15.76 -17.62 -12.90
N ASN A 105 16.50 -16.51 -12.94
CA ASN A 105 17.80 -16.39 -12.28
C ASN A 105 17.71 -15.48 -11.06
N ILE A 106 17.85 -16.05 -9.85
CA ILE A 106 17.76 -15.34 -8.56
C ILE A 106 18.86 -14.28 -8.37
N THR A 107 19.99 -14.37 -9.09
CA THR A 107 21.07 -13.39 -9.00
C THR A 107 20.71 -12.07 -9.67
N ASN A 108 19.76 -12.09 -10.60
CA ASN A 108 19.31 -10.90 -11.31
C ASN A 108 18.21 -10.15 -10.55
N MET A 109 17.65 -10.74 -9.50
CA MET A 109 16.68 -10.06 -8.63
C MET A 109 17.41 -9.13 -7.66
N PRO A 110 17.00 -7.85 -7.54
CA PRO A 110 17.47 -6.97 -6.48
C PRO A 110 17.37 -7.64 -5.10
N PRO A 111 18.36 -7.44 -4.20
CA PRO A 111 18.39 -8.12 -2.91
C PRO A 111 17.13 -7.90 -2.05
N MET A 112 16.55 -6.70 -2.15
CA MET A 112 15.37 -6.30 -1.40
C MET A 112 14.06 -6.85 -1.96
N SER A 113 13.95 -7.01 -3.29
CA SER A 113 12.73 -7.55 -3.91
C SER A 113 12.59 -9.06 -3.71
N ARG A 114 13.71 -9.79 -3.63
CA ARG A 114 13.71 -11.24 -3.35
C ARG A 114 13.49 -11.59 -1.88
N ASN A 115 13.63 -10.63 -0.96
CA ASN A 115 13.35 -10.84 0.45
C ASN A 115 11.87 -10.56 0.75
N PHE A 116 11.08 -11.63 0.87
CA PHE A 116 9.64 -11.54 1.14
C PHE A 116 9.30 -10.68 2.37
N VAL A 117 10.03 -10.85 3.48
CA VAL A 117 9.79 -10.11 4.72
C VAL A 117 10.00 -8.62 4.50
N PHE A 118 11.02 -8.25 3.73
CA PHE A 118 11.30 -6.84 3.42
C PHE A 118 10.18 -6.22 2.58
N VAL A 119 9.70 -6.92 1.55
CA VAL A 119 8.57 -6.46 0.72
C VAL A 119 7.32 -6.28 1.58
N LEU A 120 7.03 -7.24 2.47
CA LEU A 120 5.90 -7.19 3.38
C LEU A 120 5.97 -5.96 4.30
N ILE A 121 7.15 -5.69 4.89
CA ILE A 121 7.37 -4.51 5.74
C ILE A 121 7.09 -3.23 4.96
N LEU A 122 7.60 -3.07 3.74
CA LEU A 122 7.39 -1.85 2.95
C LEU A 122 5.92 -1.62 2.62
N VAL A 123 5.19 -2.66 2.21
CA VAL A 123 3.75 -2.56 1.92
C VAL A 123 2.99 -2.15 3.18
N TYR A 124 3.26 -2.81 4.30
CA TYR A 124 2.55 -2.53 5.55
C TYR A 124 2.97 -1.22 6.24
N LEU A 125 4.17 -0.71 5.96
CA LEU A 125 4.59 0.63 6.38
C LEU A 125 3.69 1.70 5.74
N ILE A 126 3.46 1.61 4.42
CA ILE A 126 2.57 2.53 3.72
C ILE A 126 1.14 2.40 4.24
N VAL A 127 0.61 1.16 4.34
CA VAL A 127 -0.74 0.93 4.89
C VAL A 127 -0.88 1.49 6.31
N GLY A 128 0.14 1.31 7.15
CA GLY A 128 0.18 1.82 8.53
C GLY A 128 0.15 3.34 8.60
N ILE A 129 0.98 4.02 7.81
CA ILE A 129 1.02 5.50 7.75
C ILE A 129 -0.35 6.05 7.35
N ILE A 130 -0.96 5.52 6.28
CA ILE A 130 -2.25 6.03 5.79
C ILE A 130 -3.37 5.71 6.78
N SER A 131 -3.32 4.53 7.40
CA SER A 131 -4.27 4.14 8.47
C SER A 131 -4.19 5.07 9.67
N PHE A 132 -2.98 5.47 10.08
CA PHE A 132 -2.77 6.42 11.17
C PHE A 132 -3.37 7.79 10.84
N VAL A 133 -3.11 8.32 9.64
CA VAL A 133 -3.69 9.59 9.17
C VAL A 133 -5.23 9.51 9.12
N SER A 134 -5.78 8.40 8.63
CA SER A 134 -7.23 8.16 8.60
C SER A 134 -7.85 8.19 10.00
N LEU A 135 -7.23 7.51 10.97
CA LEU A 135 -7.68 7.49 12.36
C LEU A 135 -7.65 8.88 13.01
N LEU A 136 -6.58 9.65 12.78
CA LEU A 136 -6.50 11.04 13.25
C LEU A 136 -7.63 11.90 12.67
N ASN A 137 -7.86 11.79 11.36
CA ASN A 137 -8.92 12.55 10.71
C ASN A 137 -10.32 12.19 11.26
N HIS A 138 -10.58 10.91 11.50
CA HIS A 138 -11.81 10.46 12.17
C HIS A 138 -11.95 11.04 13.59
N ASN A 139 -10.87 11.09 14.37
CA ASN A 139 -10.88 11.68 15.71
C ASN A 139 -11.21 13.19 15.68
N PHE A 140 -10.58 13.95 14.79
CA PHE A 140 -10.86 15.39 14.68
C PHE A 140 -12.30 15.68 14.27
N GLN A 141 -12.88 14.89 13.37
CA GLN A 141 -14.27 15.03 12.95
C GLN A 141 -15.28 14.72 14.06
N THR A 142 -15.00 13.72 14.92
CA THR A 142 -15.89 13.43 16.05
C THR A 142 -15.81 14.51 17.13
N VAL A 143 -14.62 15.06 17.39
CA VAL A 143 -14.42 16.17 18.34
C VAL A 143 -15.12 17.44 17.85
N SER A 144 -15.02 17.80 16.57
CA SER A 144 -15.67 19.01 16.05
C SER A 144 -17.19 18.92 16.04
N ARG A 145 -17.77 17.71 15.93
CA ARG A 145 -19.22 17.50 15.89
C ARG A 145 -19.87 17.48 17.29
N ASN A 146 -19.08 17.24 18.33
CA ASN A 146 -19.53 17.18 19.72
C ASN A 146 -19.21 18.47 20.50
N LYS A 147 -18.69 19.50 19.83
CA LYS A 147 -18.61 20.88 20.32
C LYS A 147 -19.83 21.64 19.85
#